data_AF-A0A6G3XZX1-F1
#
_entry.id   AF-A0A6G3XZX1-F1
#
_cell.length_a   1.000
_cell.length_b   1.000
_cell.length_c   1.000
_cell.angle_alpha   90.00
_cell.angle_beta   90.00
_cell.angle_gamma   90.00
#
_symmetry.space_group_name_H-M   'P 1'
#
loop_
_entity.id
_entity.type
_entity.pdbx_description
1 polymer ?
#
loop_
_entity_poly.entity_id
_entity_poly.type
_entity_poly.pdbx_seq_one_letter_code
_entity_poly.pdbx_strand_id
1 'polypeptide(L)'
;RVAHDFMVDHGAYPSTLGYRGFPKSLCTSLNEVICHGIPDSTVLRDGDIVNLDVTAYIDGVHGDNNATYLCGDVDEESRLLVERTRESLNRAIKAVRPG
;
A
#
# COMPACT_ATOMS: atom_id res chain seq x y z
N ARG A 1 -11.34 -6.63 -2.37
CA ARG A 1 -12.04 -7.79 -1.75
C ARG A 1 -11.15 -8.45 -0.71
N VAL A 2 -10.07 -9.16 -1.10
CA VAL A 2 -9.19 -9.89 -0.15
C VAL A 2 -8.78 -9.08 1.09
N ALA A 3 -8.25 -7.86 0.93
CA ALA A 3 -7.85 -7.06 2.09
C ALA A 3 -9.03 -6.60 2.97
N HIS A 4 -10.20 -6.33 2.37
CA HIS A 4 -11.41 -5.99 3.11
C HIS A 4 -11.84 -7.16 3.98
N ASP A 5 -11.99 -8.33 3.37
CA ASP A 5 -12.43 -9.55 4.04
C ASP A 5 -11.43 -9.90 5.15
N PHE A 6 -10.12 -9.86 4.86
CA PHE A 6 -9.08 -10.13 5.85
C PHE A 6 -9.17 -9.19 7.06
N MET A 7 -9.34 -7.88 6.87
CA MET A 7 -9.48 -6.94 7.98
C MET A 7 -10.74 -7.22 8.80
N VAL A 8 -11.89 -7.42 8.14
CA VAL A 8 -13.17 -7.68 8.80
C VAL A 8 -13.14 -8.99 9.58
N ASP A 9 -12.57 -10.06 9.01
CA ASP A 9 -12.42 -11.37 9.65
C ASP A 9 -11.55 -11.32 10.92
N HIS A 10 -10.68 -10.31 11.04
CA HIS A 10 -9.84 -10.06 12.21
C HIS A 10 -10.40 -8.97 13.13
N GLY A 11 -11.67 -8.59 12.98
CA GLY A 11 -12.35 -7.62 13.84
C GLY A 11 -11.93 -6.16 13.60
N ALA A 12 -11.21 -5.89 12.51
CA ALA A 12 -10.78 -4.54 12.14
C ALA A 12 -11.74 -3.88 11.14
N TYR A 13 -11.87 -2.56 11.25
CA TYR A 13 -12.50 -1.73 10.22
C TYR A 13 -11.46 -1.25 9.21
N PRO A 14 -11.69 -1.39 7.89
CA PRO A 14 -10.80 -0.81 6.87
C PRO A 14 -10.88 0.72 6.87
N SER A 15 -9.85 1.39 7.39
CA SER A 15 -9.91 2.82 7.72
C SER A 15 -10.11 3.71 6.50
N THR A 16 -9.63 3.28 5.33
CA THR A 16 -9.79 4.02 4.07
C THR A 16 -11.23 4.02 3.57
N LEU A 17 -12.03 3.02 3.95
CA LEU A 17 -13.41 2.90 3.49
C LEU A 17 -14.25 4.06 4.04
N GLY A 18 -14.86 4.85 3.17
CA GLY A 18 -15.69 6.01 3.53
C GLY A 18 -14.90 7.22 4.04
N TYR A 19 -13.59 7.11 4.27
CA TYR A 19 -12.77 8.22 4.75
C TYR A 19 -12.76 9.35 3.72
N ARG A 20 -13.39 10.49 4.07
CA ARG A 20 -13.61 11.62 3.15
C ARG A 20 -14.27 11.21 1.82
N GLY A 21 -15.12 10.19 1.85
CA GLY A 21 -15.80 9.65 0.66
C GLY A 21 -14.96 8.70 -0.18
N PHE A 22 -13.78 8.27 0.27
CA PHE A 22 -12.97 7.28 -0.45
C PHE A 22 -13.73 5.93 -0.54
N PRO A 23 -13.87 5.32 -1.74
CA PRO A 23 -14.89 4.30 -1.97
C PRO A 23 -14.43 2.85 -1.71
N LYS A 24 -13.16 2.63 -1.34
CA LYS A 24 -12.56 1.29 -1.23
C LYS A 24 -11.82 1.12 0.10
N SER A 25 -11.51 -0.14 0.41
CA SER A 25 -10.95 -0.55 1.70
C SER A 25 -9.41 -0.61 1.74
N LEU A 26 -8.75 -0.24 0.65
CA LEU A 26 -7.31 -0.03 0.55
C LEU A 26 -7.03 0.90 -0.64
N CYS A 27 -5.82 1.42 -0.75
CA CYS A 27 -5.36 2.05 -1.99
C CYS A 27 -4.53 1.05 -2.82
N THR A 28 -4.67 1.10 -4.15
CA THR A 28 -3.85 0.36 -5.11
C THR A 28 -3.29 1.35 -6.12
N SER A 29 -1.99 1.62 -6.05
CA SER A 29 -1.35 2.64 -6.89
C SER A 29 -0.43 1.97 -7.90
N LEU A 30 -0.90 1.88 -9.14
CA LEU A 30 -0.23 1.23 -10.26
C LEU A 30 0.70 2.20 -10.98
N ASN A 31 1.94 1.80 -11.22
CA ASN A 31 2.92 2.50 -12.06
C ASN A 31 3.05 4.00 -11.74
N GLU A 32 2.58 4.89 -12.62
CA GLU A 32 2.68 6.35 -12.46
C GLU A 32 1.80 6.93 -11.33
N VAL A 33 0.87 6.15 -10.78
CA VAL A 33 0.03 6.57 -9.67
C VAL A 33 0.88 6.61 -8.40
N ILE A 34 1.16 7.82 -7.91
CA ILE A 34 2.02 8.04 -6.73
C ILE A 34 1.39 7.44 -5.46
N CYS A 35 0.12 7.77 -5.19
CA CYS A 35 -0.63 7.28 -4.03
C CYS A 35 -2.14 7.41 -4.27
N HIS A 36 -2.92 6.84 -3.34
CA HIS A 36 -4.39 6.92 -3.32
C HIS A 36 -5.09 6.43 -4.59
N GLY A 37 -4.47 5.52 -5.34
CA GLY A 37 -5.16 4.85 -6.45
C GLY A 37 -6.37 4.07 -5.94
N ILE A 38 -7.50 4.17 -6.65
CA ILE A 38 -8.76 3.51 -6.29
C ILE A 38 -8.78 2.13 -6.95
N PRO A 39 -8.89 1.02 -6.19
CA PRO A 39 -9.07 -0.30 -6.77
C PRO A 39 -10.25 -0.36 -7.74
N ASP A 40 -9.98 -0.75 -8.98
CA ASP A 40 -10.96 -0.86 -10.07
C ASP A 40 -10.85 -2.23 -10.79
N SER A 41 -11.29 -2.30 -12.05
CA SER A 41 -11.25 -3.52 -12.87
C SER A 41 -9.96 -3.68 -13.68
N THR A 42 -8.96 -2.82 -13.49
CA THR A 42 -7.68 -2.90 -14.19
C THR A 42 -6.94 -4.17 -13.80
N VAL A 43 -6.50 -4.92 -14.81
CA VAL A 43 -5.75 -6.17 -14.62
C VAL A 43 -4.26 -5.83 -14.67
N LEU A 44 -3.54 -6.19 -13.59
CA LEU A 44 -2.08 -6.08 -13.52
C LEU A 44 -1.42 -6.94 -14.60
N ARG A 45 -0.35 -6.41 -15.18
CA ARG A 45 0.42 -7.03 -16.25
C ARG A 45 1.83 -7.37 -15.78
N ASP A 46 2.44 -8.31 -16.48
CA ASP A 46 3.88 -8.55 -16.37
C ASP A 46 4.64 -7.26 -16.67
N GLY A 47 5.57 -6.90 -15.80
CA GLY A 47 6.32 -5.64 -15.87
C GLY A 47 5.78 -4.50 -14.99
N ASP A 48 4.55 -4.60 -14.46
CA ASP A 48 3.97 -3.56 -13.61
C ASP A 48 4.63 -3.50 -12.22
N ILE A 49 4.62 -2.31 -11.61
CA ILE A 49 4.81 -2.16 -10.16
C ILE A 49 3.52 -1.62 -9.53
N VAL A 50 3.15 -2.16 -8.37
CA VAL A 50 1.92 -1.75 -7.67
C VAL A 50 2.17 -1.55 -6.18
N ASN A 51 1.82 -0.38 -5.67
CA ASN A 51 1.78 -0.12 -4.24
C ASN A 51 0.43 -0.54 -3.66
N LEU A 52 0.47 -1.26 -2.55
CA LEU A 52 -0.71 -1.60 -1.74
C LEU A 52 -0.58 -0.90 -0.40
N ASP A 53 -1.56 -0.04 -0.10
CA ASP A 53 -1.61 0.76 1.13
C ASP A 53 -2.80 0.36 1.98
N VAL A 54 -2.52 -0.12 3.20
CA VAL A 54 -3.48 -0.75 4.09
C VAL A 54 -3.47 -0.04 5.44
N THR A 55 -4.63 0.47 5.81
CA THR A 55 -4.87 1.09 7.12
C THR A 55 -6.02 0.39 7.82
N ALA A 56 -5.76 -0.26 8.96
CA ALA A 56 -6.75 -0.98 9.75
C ALA A 56 -7.06 -0.23 11.05
N TYR A 57 -8.33 -0.24 11.46
CA TYR A 57 -8.78 0.32 12.73
C TYR A 57 -9.26 -0.80 13.66
N ILE A 58 -8.65 -0.92 14.83
CA ILE A 58 -8.99 -1.92 15.85
C ILE A 58 -8.88 -1.28 17.23
N ASP A 59 -9.85 -1.56 18.11
CA ASP A 59 -9.84 -1.14 19.52
C ASP A 59 -9.49 0.34 19.77
N GLY A 60 -9.99 1.24 18.92
CA GLY A 60 -9.78 2.68 19.10
C GLY A 60 -8.55 3.26 18.41
N VAL A 61 -7.71 2.44 17.76
CA VAL A 61 -6.46 2.88 17.14
C VAL A 61 -6.35 2.49 15.66
N HIS A 62 -5.62 3.28 14.89
CA HIS A 62 -5.29 2.99 13.49
C HIS A 62 -3.85 2.48 13.37
N GLY A 63 -3.65 1.43 12.59
CA GLY A 63 -2.35 0.97 12.11
C GLY A 63 -2.26 1.16 10.60
N ASP A 64 -1.14 1.71 10.12
CA ASP A 64 -0.97 2.15 8.75
C ASP A 64 0.35 1.64 8.15
N ASN A 65 0.29 1.00 6.97
CA ASN A 65 1.47 0.50 6.28
C ASN A 65 1.23 0.27 4.78
N ASN A 66 2.27 0.45 3.97
CA ASN A 66 2.23 0.12 2.55
C ASN A 66 3.58 -0.44 2.06
N ALA A 67 3.51 -1.10 0.91
CA ALA A 67 4.69 -1.53 0.17
C ALA A 67 4.40 -1.61 -1.33
N THR A 68 5.45 -1.42 -2.13
CA THR A 68 5.40 -1.59 -3.59
C THR A 68 5.90 -2.98 -3.99
N TYR A 69 5.13 -3.65 -4.82
CA TYR A 69 5.37 -5.02 -5.29
C TYR A 69 5.64 -5.04 -6.80
N LEU A 70 6.46 -6.00 -7.21
CA LEU A 70 6.81 -6.26 -8.61
C LEU A 70 5.85 -7.30 -9.19
N CYS A 71 5.26 -7.02 -10.35
CA CYS A 71 4.38 -7.96 -11.06
C CYS A 71 5.17 -8.70 -12.14
N GLY A 72 5.54 -9.95 -11.85
CA GLY A 72 6.27 -10.78 -12.81
C GLY A 72 7.70 -10.30 -13.06
N ASP A 73 8.13 -10.26 -14.33
CA ASP A 73 9.45 -9.78 -14.73
C ASP A 73 9.43 -8.27 -15.00
N VAL A 74 10.07 -7.52 -14.10
CA VAL A 74 10.08 -6.05 -14.11
C VAL A 74 11.45 -5.56 -14.53
N ASP A 75 11.50 -4.51 -15.34
CA ASP A 75 12.74 -3.92 -15.81
C ASP A 75 13.64 -3.40 -14.67
N GLU A 76 14.94 -3.29 -14.93
CA GLU A 76 15.92 -2.93 -13.91
C GLU A 76 15.68 -1.53 -13.32
N GLU A 77 15.19 -0.57 -14.12
CA GLU A 77 14.93 0.79 -13.64
C GLU A 77 13.80 0.78 -12.60
N SER A 78 12.69 0.10 -12.90
CA SER A 78 11.56 -0.07 -11.99
C SER A 78 11.92 -0.89 -10.74
N ARG A 79 12.75 -1.94 -10.87
CA ARG A 79 13.28 -2.70 -9.72
C ARG A 79 14.12 -1.82 -8.80
N LEU A 80 15.03 -1.03 -9.37
CA LEU A 80 15.86 -0.10 -8.62
C LEU A 80 15.02 0.99 -7.95
N LEU A 81 13.98 1.50 -8.60
CA LEU A 81 13.06 2.47 -8.00
C LEU A 81 12.39 1.90 -6.73
N VAL A 82 11.88 0.67 -6.79
CA VAL A 82 11.26 0.00 -5.63
C VAL A 82 12.28 -0.26 -4.52
N GLU A 83 13.50 -0.71 -4.87
CA GLU A 83 14.57 -0.93 -3.90
C GLU A 83 14.99 0.38 -3.20
N ARG A 84 15.22 1.45 -3.96
CA ARG A 84 15.72 2.73 -3.45
C ARG A 84 14.68 3.43 -2.58
N THR A 85 13.40 3.33 -2.94
CA THR A 85 12.29 3.81 -2.12
C THR A 85 12.28 3.12 -0.74
N ARG A 86 12.41 1.79 -0.72
CA ARG A 86 12.48 1.00 0.52
C ARG A 86 13.72 1.30 1.35
N GLU A 87 14.88 1.44 0.71
CA GLU A 87 16.12 1.78 1.41
C GLU A 87 16.06 3.19 2.02
N SER A 88 15.44 4.16 1.34
CA SER A 88 15.20 5.50 1.88
C SER A 88 14.35 5.43 3.16
N LEU A 89 13.24 4.69 3.14
CA LEU A 89 12.40 4.46 4.32
C LEU A 89 13.20 3.81 5.47
N ASN A 90 13.97 2.75 5.17
CA ASN A 90 14.79 2.06 6.16
C ASN A 90 15.83 2.97 6.81
N ARG A 91 16.46 3.86 6.04
CA ARG A 91 17.42 4.85 6.57
C ARG A 91 16.75 5.84 7.50
N ALA A 92 15.56 6.33 7.13
CA ALA A 92 14.79 7.23 7.98
C ALA A 92 14.40 6.55 9.31
N ILE A 93 13.89 5.31 9.26
CA ILE A 93 13.55 4.52 10.45
C ILE A 93 14.76 4.32 11.37
N LYS A 94 15.94 4.01 10.81
CA LYS A 94 17.18 3.83 11.59
C LYS A 94 17.62 5.09 12.35
N ALA A 95 17.22 6.27 11.89
CA ALA A 95 17.53 7.52 12.55
C ALA A 95 16.56 7.86 13.71
N VAL A 96 15.43 7.16 13.83
CA VAL A 96 14.41 7.44 14.84
C VAL A 96 14.92 7.05 16.24
N ARG A 97 14.96 8.04 17.14
CA ARG A 97 15.26 7.90 18.57
C ARG A 97 14.65 9.07 19.35
N PRO A 98 14.41 8.94 20.67
CA PRO A 98 14.19 10.11 21.52
C PRO A 98 15.35 11.10 21.36
N GLY A 99 15.04 12.41 21.40
CA GLY A 99 15.99 13.51 21.16
C GLY A 99 17.31 13.35 21.89
#